data_AF-A0A3N1APK4-F1
#
_entry.id   AF-A0A3N1APK4-F1
#
_cell.length_a   1.000
_cell.length_b   1.000
_cell.length_c   1.000
_cell.angle_alpha   90.00
_cell.angle_beta   90.00
_cell.angle_gamma   90.00
#
_symmetry.space_group_name_H-M   'P 1'
#
loop_
_entity.id
_entity.type
_entity.pdbx_description
1 polymer ?
#
loop_
_entity_poly.entity_id
_entity_poly.type
_entity_poly.pdbx_seq_one_letter_code
_entity_poly.pdbx_strand_id
1 'polypeptide(L)'
;MSAVHLLTVALIVAAGLPLAFTIVRSAPAALLLAPLATALVSTVAVVLMLVFGAGFRSWLATAFMITWAVCGWRLCRPRWLRRKQPAPPAAPSPAGAPWLAVGVTAGVLAVPFLLVLHPPTSWDAHSIWWLHAGYFTYDAEIARTAMASPGFAFSHTDYPPLASAPVAAAWTLFGHSYRTAQLVSALTTFSAVAATVVAVATAFARSRPWLAWSAGVAVGLATWATGAEYVAAGYADALWSACLVGAAAALLLGRDPFVRPALGLVLLTAAVLSKNEGLVAGGILAALVTVRERRGLGRAWLVWLPVGSGLAWVGLSRLAGSTSDIEQAEPLGNLFGDTARLTSRLHPTLDALWETVGPLVAVAVCCSLAGALLVRRRRAASGTGSDLWIWLLSCGYTATLVATYVTGPSDVDWWLGASADRVTVPIAMLACLSAVSWLLAAVSDRDGPAGTPERSGESSAGDHPPAAAAYQAAGA
;
A
#
# COMPACT_ATOMS: atom_id res chain seq x y z
N MET A 1 12.51 15.24 22.41
CA MET A 1 12.52 15.69 21.00
C MET A 1 12.87 17.18 20.98
N SER A 2 13.79 17.61 20.10
CA SER A 2 14.08 19.05 19.95
C SER A 2 13.01 19.76 19.11
N ALA A 3 12.98 21.10 19.14
CA ALA A 3 12.05 21.93 18.35
C ALA A 3 12.14 21.64 16.83
N VAL A 4 13.35 21.37 16.32
CA VAL A 4 13.58 21.00 14.91
C VAL A 4 12.82 19.72 14.53
N HIS A 5 12.79 18.73 15.42
CA HIS A 5 12.07 17.47 15.16
C HIS A 5 10.56 17.68 15.12
N LEU A 6 10.00 18.51 16.02
CA LEU A 6 8.58 18.85 16.02
C LEU A 6 8.18 19.61 14.74
N LEU A 7 9.00 20.58 14.33
CA LEU A 7 8.80 21.33 13.10
C LEU A 7 8.89 20.43 11.86
N THR A 8 9.83 19.48 11.84
CA THR A 8 9.96 18.49 10.75
C THR A 8 8.67 17.68 10.60
N VAL A 9 8.15 17.13 11.70
CA VAL A 9 6.89 16.37 11.69
C VAL A 9 5.74 17.23 11.20
N ALA A 10 5.61 18.46 11.72
CA ALA A 10 4.56 19.38 11.34
C ALA A 10 4.59 19.72 9.85
N LEU A 11 5.77 20.01 9.27
CA LEU A 11 5.91 20.31 7.85
C LEU A 11 5.61 19.10 6.97
N ILE A 12 6.08 17.89 7.33
CA ILE A 12 5.81 16.67 6.57
C ILE A 12 4.31 16.38 6.55
N VAL A 13 3.63 16.51 7.68
CA VAL A 13 2.17 16.31 7.74
C VAL A 13 1.45 17.42 6.96
N ALA A 14 1.80 18.69 7.15
CA ALA A 14 1.15 19.81 6.48
C ALA A 14 1.30 19.72 4.95
N ALA A 15 2.48 19.34 4.46
CA ALA A 15 2.79 19.34 3.04
C ALA A 15 1.98 18.31 2.23
N GLY A 16 1.78 17.11 2.80
CA GLY A 16 1.05 16.01 2.16
C GLY A 16 -0.46 16.05 2.39
N LEU A 17 -0.94 16.84 3.35
CA LEU A 17 -2.34 16.87 3.76
C LEU A 17 -3.32 17.16 2.61
N PRO A 18 -3.09 18.13 1.70
CA PRO A 18 -4.00 18.38 0.58
C PRO A 18 -4.19 17.14 -0.31
N LEU A 19 -3.08 16.48 -0.68
CA LEU A 19 -3.12 15.27 -1.51
C LEU A 19 -3.82 14.12 -0.77
N ALA A 20 -3.43 13.85 0.47
CA ALA A 20 -4.07 12.82 1.30
C ALA A 20 -5.59 13.04 1.41
N PHE A 21 -6.02 14.28 1.69
CA PHE A 21 -7.44 14.62 1.79
C PHE A 21 -8.17 14.44 0.47
N THR A 22 -7.56 14.75 -0.68
CA THR A 22 -8.20 14.51 -1.97
C THR A 22 -8.45 13.03 -2.26
N ILE A 23 -7.60 12.14 -1.74
CA ILE A 23 -7.66 10.68 -1.89
C ILE A 23 -8.76 10.09 -1.00
N VAL A 24 -8.70 10.33 0.32
CA VAL A 24 -9.60 9.65 1.28
C VAL A 24 -10.86 10.43 1.63
N ARG A 25 -10.90 11.75 1.37
CA ARG A 25 -12.05 12.63 1.66
C ARG A 25 -12.51 12.59 3.12
N SER A 26 -11.57 12.34 4.04
CA SER A 26 -11.77 12.26 5.47
C SER A 26 -10.59 12.95 6.14
N ALA A 27 -10.84 14.01 6.90
CA ALA A 27 -9.78 14.75 7.61
C ALA A 27 -8.95 13.85 8.55
N PRO A 28 -9.54 13.01 9.42
CA PRO A 28 -8.75 12.19 10.34
C PRO A 28 -7.90 11.15 9.59
N ALA A 29 -8.44 10.50 8.55
CA ALA A 29 -7.63 9.58 7.74
C ALA A 29 -6.56 10.33 6.93
N ALA A 30 -6.86 11.53 6.42
CA ALA A 30 -5.89 12.33 5.67
C ALA A 30 -4.67 12.71 6.50
N LEU A 31 -4.85 13.00 7.80
CA LEU A 31 -3.73 13.25 8.71
C LEU A 31 -2.80 12.04 8.83
N LEU A 32 -3.37 10.84 8.93
CA LEU A 32 -2.59 9.60 8.99
C LEU A 32 -1.83 9.33 7.68
N LEU A 33 -2.41 9.68 6.53
CA LEU A 33 -1.85 9.43 5.20
C LEU A 33 -0.90 10.53 4.69
N ALA A 34 -0.88 11.69 5.35
CA ALA A 34 -0.14 12.85 4.88
C ALA A 34 1.38 12.62 4.74
N PRO A 35 2.07 11.94 5.68
CA PRO A 35 3.49 11.65 5.51
C PRO A 35 3.81 10.81 4.27
N LEU A 36 3.01 9.77 3.98
CA LEU A 36 3.17 8.98 2.77
C LEU A 36 2.91 9.80 1.49
N ALA A 37 1.91 10.70 1.53
CA ALA A 37 1.64 11.62 0.43
C ALA A 37 2.82 12.59 0.19
N THR A 38 3.45 13.08 1.27
CA THR A 38 4.68 13.88 1.20
C THR A 38 5.82 13.08 0.56
N ALA A 39 6.03 11.83 0.97
CA ALA A 39 7.06 10.95 0.39
C ALA A 39 6.88 10.76 -1.13
N LEU A 40 5.64 10.58 -1.60
CA LEU A 40 5.33 10.48 -3.03
C LEU A 40 5.63 11.78 -3.79
N VAL A 41 5.29 12.95 -3.24
CA VAL A 41 5.60 14.23 -3.89
C VAL A 41 7.11 14.48 -3.90
N SER A 42 7.83 14.15 -2.82
CA SER A 42 9.29 14.22 -2.77
C SER A 42 9.94 13.25 -3.78
N THR A 43 9.36 12.07 -3.99
CA THR A 43 9.80 11.10 -5.01
C THR A 43 9.71 11.72 -6.40
N VAL A 44 8.59 12.38 -6.72
CA VAL A 44 8.43 13.10 -8.00
C VAL A 44 9.52 14.16 -8.15
N ALA A 45 9.84 14.90 -7.09
CA ALA A 45 10.91 15.90 -7.12
C ALA A 45 12.30 15.27 -7.42
N VAL A 46 12.63 14.11 -6.84
CA VAL A 46 13.87 13.39 -7.15
C VAL A 46 13.90 12.96 -8.62
N VAL A 47 12.80 12.40 -9.13
CA VAL A 47 12.71 12.01 -10.55
C VAL A 47 12.88 13.21 -11.47
N LEU A 48 12.22 14.33 -11.19
CA LEU A 48 12.35 15.55 -11.99
C LEU A 48 13.78 16.11 -11.94
N MET A 49 14.43 16.08 -10.79
CA MET A 49 15.83 16.46 -10.63
C MET A 49 16.74 15.61 -11.52
N LEU A 50 16.60 14.28 -11.46
CA LEU A 50 17.42 13.37 -12.26
C LEU A 50 17.16 13.49 -13.77
N VAL A 51 15.92 13.76 -14.19
CA VAL A 51 15.58 13.90 -15.61
C VAL A 51 16.05 15.24 -16.18
N PHE A 52 15.74 16.34 -15.49
CA PHE A 52 15.89 17.69 -16.04
C PHE A 52 17.12 18.45 -15.52
N GLY A 53 17.84 17.90 -14.54
CA GLY A 53 18.93 18.60 -13.87
C GLY A 53 18.43 19.56 -12.78
N ALA A 54 19.26 20.53 -12.40
CA ALA A 54 19.04 21.49 -11.30
C ALA A 54 19.03 20.89 -9.88
N GLY A 55 18.91 21.75 -8.87
CA GLY A 55 18.94 21.37 -7.46
C GLY A 55 17.61 20.81 -6.97
N PHE A 56 17.66 19.84 -6.06
CA PHE A 56 16.50 19.16 -5.50
C PHE A 56 15.46 20.14 -4.90
N ARG A 57 15.93 21.21 -4.23
CA ARG A 57 15.09 22.26 -3.63
C ARG A 57 14.07 22.85 -4.60
N SER A 58 14.51 23.17 -5.82
CA SER A 58 13.67 23.83 -6.83
C SER A 58 12.57 22.88 -7.31
N TRP A 59 12.91 21.62 -7.56
CA TRP A 59 11.95 20.60 -7.95
C TRP A 59 10.99 20.21 -6.83
N LEU A 60 11.46 20.21 -5.58
CA LEU A 60 10.63 19.98 -4.42
C LEU A 60 9.54 21.05 -4.30
N ALA A 61 9.92 22.32 -4.36
CA ALA A 61 8.97 23.43 -4.34
C ALA A 61 7.97 23.34 -5.51
N THR A 62 8.46 23.04 -6.71
CA THR A 62 7.65 22.90 -7.93
C THR A 62 6.63 21.77 -7.81
N ALA A 63 7.06 20.59 -7.35
CA ALA A 63 6.21 19.42 -7.19
C ALA A 63 5.09 19.66 -6.16
N PHE A 64 5.39 20.30 -5.02
CA PHE A 64 4.37 20.66 -4.04
C PHE A 64 3.40 21.73 -4.57
N MET A 65 3.89 22.79 -5.23
CA MET A 65 3.02 23.81 -5.81
C MET A 65 2.04 23.24 -6.83
N ILE A 66 2.52 22.39 -7.76
CA ILE A 66 1.68 21.72 -8.75
C ILE A 66 0.66 20.81 -8.04
N THR A 67 1.11 20.00 -7.08
CA THR A 67 0.25 19.08 -6.33
C THR A 67 -0.87 19.85 -5.62
N TRP A 68 -0.53 20.92 -4.90
CA TRP A 68 -1.52 21.74 -4.19
C TRP A 68 -2.47 22.45 -5.14
N ALA A 69 -2.00 22.98 -6.27
CA ALA A 69 -2.85 23.60 -7.28
C ALA A 69 -3.86 22.61 -7.85
N VAL A 70 -3.42 21.40 -8.22
CA VAL A 70 -4.29 20.32 -8.73
C VAL A 70 -5.29 19.86 -7.66
N CYS A 71 -4.84 19.70 -6.42
CA CYS A 71 -5.70 19.33 -5.30
C CYS A 71 -6.75 20.41 -5.02
N GLY A 72 -6.33 21.67 -4.91
CA GLY A 72 -7.21 22.82 -4.72
C GLY A 72 -8.25 22.94 -5.83
N TRP A 73 -7.83 22.84 -7.09
CA TRP A 73 -8.76 22.83 -8.24
C TRP A 73 -9.78 21.69 -8.16
N ARG A 74 -9.34 20.46 -7.81
CA ARG A 74 -10.25 19.31 -7.65
C ARG A 74 -11.21 19.43 -6.47
N LEU A 75 -10.80 20.10 -5.38
CA LEU A 75 -11.62 20.34 -4.20
C LEU A 75 -12.63 21.46 -4.43
N CYS A 76 -12.23 22.53 -5.12
CA CYS A 76 -13.04 23.71 -5.41
C CYS A 76 -13.93 23.56 -6.65
N ARG A 77 -13.81 22.46 -7.42
CA ARG A 77 -14.56 22.27 -8.67
C ARG A 77 -16.08 22.40 -8.41
N PRO A 78 -16.76 23.38 -9.02
CA PRO A 78 -18.12 23.74 -8.65
C PRO A 78 -19.12 22.59 -8.91
N ARG A 79 -20.11 22.46 -8.02
CA ARG A 79 -21.07 21.33 -7.98
C ARG A 79 -21.82 21.11 -9.31
N TRP A 80 -22.05 22.16 -10.11
CA TRP A 80 -22.70 22.05 -11.42
C TRP A 80 -21.90 21.21 -12.43
N LEU A 81 -20.56 21.22 -12.39
CA LEU A 81 -19.72 20.36 -13.23
C LEU A 81 -19.76 18.90 -12.76
N ARG A 82 -20.15 18.64 -11.51
CA ARG A 82 -20.34 17.29 -10.95
C ARG A 82 -21.71 16.70 -11.27
N ARG A 83 -22.74 17.53 -11.55
CA ARG A 83 -24.12 17.07 -11.81
C ARG A 83 -24.24 16.14 -13.02
N LYS A 84 -23.30 16.17 -13.96
CA LYS A 84 -23.30 15.28 -15.15
C LYS A 84 -22.70 13.89 -14.88
N GLN A 85 -22.06 13.67 -13.73
CA GLN A 85 -21.62 12.33 -13.36
C GLN A 85 -22.71 11.66 -12.54
N PRO A 86 -23.22 10.49 -12.95
CA PRO A 86 -24.13 9.71 -12.13
C PRO A 86 -23.48 9.54 -10.76
N ALA A 87 -24.21 9.85 -9.70
CA ALA A 87 -23.71 9.68 -8.34
C ALA A 87 -23.21 8.25 -8.23
N PRO A 88 -21.92 8.02 -7.87
CA PRO A 88 -21.46 6.67 -7.66
C PRO A 88 -22.40 6.03 -6.62
N PRO A 89 -22.77 4.75 -6.80
CA PRO A 89 -23.57 4.05 -5.81
C PRO A 89 -22.96 4.30 -4.44
N ALA A 90 -23.81 4.43 -3.41
CA ALA A 90 -23.43 4.78 -2.04
C ALA A 90 -22.43 3.75 -1.48
N ALA A 91 -21.19 3.86 -1.92
CA ALA A 91 -20.10 3.05 -1.45
C ALA A 91 -19.77 3.59 -0.06
N PRO A 92 -19.67 2.71 0.95
CA PRO A 92 -19.30 3.13 2.28
C PRO A 92 -18.00 3.93 2.19
N SER A 93 -18.11 5.20 2.53
CA SER A 93 -17.02 6.13 2.36
C SER A 93 -16.11 6.02 3.57
N PRO A 94 -14.78 6.00 3.42
CA PRO A 94 -13.88 6.26 4.54
C PRO A 94 -14.13 7.63 5.20
N ALA A 95 -14.96 8.50 4.58
CA ALA A 95 -15.55 9.69 5.19
C ALA A 95 -16.35 9.43 6.49
N GLY A 96 -16.67 8.17 6.82
CA GLY A 96 -17.25 7.78 8.10
C GLY A 96 -16.25 7.36 9.18
N ALA A 97 -14.93 7.44 8.95
CA ALA A 97 -13.92 7.08 9.95
C ALA A 97 -14.07 8.00 11.17
N PRO A 98 -14.58 7.51 12.32
CA PRO A 98 -14.70 8.36 13.49
C PRO A 98 -13.30 8.72 13.97
N TRP A 99 -13.12 9.92 14.49
CA TRP A 99 -11.89 10.34 15.16
C TRP A 99 -11.41 9.31 16.18
N LEU A 100 -12.35 8.61 16.83
CA LEU A 100 -12.06 7.49 17.72
C LEU A 100 -11.33 6.34 17.03
N ALA A 101 -11.76 5.88 15.84
CA ALA A 101 -11.09 4.79 15.14
C ALA A 101 -9.68 5.17 14.68
N VAL A 102 -9.50 6.43 14.26
CA VAL A 102 -8.19 6.98 13.93
C VAL A 102 -7.32 7.13 15.17
N GLY A 103 -7.89 7.57 16.30
CA GLY A 103 -7.20 7.64 17.58
C GLY A 103 -6.76 6.27 18.09
N VAL A 104 -7.62 5.24 17.98
CA VAL A 104 -7.28 3.85 18.32
C VAL A 104 -6.19 3.32 17.38
N THR A 105 -6.32 3.56 16.08
CA THR A 105 -5.30 3.17 15.09
C THR A 105 -3.96 3.81 15.45
N ALA A 106 -3.94 5.12 15.70
CA ALA A 106 -2.73 5.84 16.06
C ALA A 106 -2.16 5.39 17.40
N GLY A 107 -3.00 5.18 18.41
CA GLY A 107 -2.57 4.74 19.75
C GLY A 107 -1.99 3.32 19.75
N VAL A 108 -2.65 2.37 19.09
CA VAL A 108 -2.17 0.99 18.98
C VAL A 108 -0.88 0.92 18.14
N LEU A 109 -0.84 1.65 17.02
CA LEU A 109 0.35 1.73 16.17
C LEU A 109 1.41 2.71 16.69
N ALA A 110 1.21 3.36 17.84
CA ALA A 110 2.23 4.22 18.45
C ALA A 110 3.30 3.39 19.17
N VAL A 111 2.93 2.24 19.74
CA VAL A 111 3.87 1.33 20.43
C VAL A 111 5.13 0.94 19.61
N PRO A 112 5.06 0.53 18.32
CA PRO A 112 6.29 0.28 17.54
C PRO A 112 7.02 1.56 17.23
N PHE A 113 6.27 2.62 16.99
CA PHE A 113 6.80 3.90 16.61
C PHE A 113 7.65 4.45 17.77
N LEU A 114 7.37 4.09 19.02
CA LEU A 114 8.22 4.41 20.16
C LEU A 114 9.65 3.85 20.04
N LEU A 115 9.89 2.82 19.22
CA LEU A 115 11.25 2.36 18.92
C LEU A 115 12.08 3.42 18.20
N VAL A 116 11.44 4.44 17.61
CA VAL A 116 12.13 5.63 17.13
C VAL A 116 12.95 6.29 18.24
N LEU A 117 12.64 6.09 19.52
CA LEU A 117 13.39 6.64 20.65
C LEU A 117 14.79 6.01 20.80
N HIS A 118 15.02 4.82 20.24
CA HIS A 118 16.35 4.24 20.21
C HIS A 118 17.30 5.04 19.31
N PRO A 119 18.61 5.03 19.60
CA PRO A 119 19.61 5.63 18.74
C PRO A 119 19.52 5.09 17.30
N PRO A 120 19.72 5.93 16.28
CA PRO A 120 19.75 5.48 14.89
C PRO A 120 21.07 4.74 14.62
N THR A 121 21.07 3.43 14.84
CA THR A 121 22.26 2.57 14.68
C THR A 121 22.07 1.48 13.63
N SER A 122 20.93 1.45 12.95
CA SER A 122 20.63 0.43 11.95
C SER A 122 21.47 0.63 10.69
N TRP A 123 22.32 -0.36 10.41
CA TRP A 123 23.29 -0.31 9.32
C TRP A 123 22.62 -0.16 7.95
N ASP A 124 21.51 -0.86 7.69
CA ASP A 124 20.78 -0.82 6.41
C ASP A 124 20.21 0.58 6.14
N ALA A 125 19.62 1.20 7.17
CA ALA A 125 19.16 2.58 7.12
C ALA A 125 20.28 3.56 6.77
N HIS A 126 21.45 3.41 7.37
CA HIS A 126 22.60 4.28 7.10
C HIS A 126 23.18 4.07 5.71
N SER A 127 23.40 2.81 5.36
CA SER A 127 24.20 2.41 4.21
C SER A 127 23.43 2.37 2.90
N ILE A 128 22.10 2.31 2.96
CA ILE A 128 21.20 2.31 1.80
C ILE A 128 20.35 3.59 1.85
N TRP A 129 19.36 3.62 2.73
CA TRP A 129 18.25 4.56 2.63
C TRP A 129 18.66 6.01 2.87
N TRP A 130 19.50 6.25 3.87
CA TRP A 130 19.94 7.60 4.23
C TRP A 130 21.18 8.03 3.45
N LEU A 131 21.99 7.09 2.97
CA LEU A 131 23.02 7.37 1.96
C LEU A 131 22.36 7.94 0.68
N HIS A 132 21.29 7.28 0.22
CA HIS A 132 20.52 7.74 -0.94
C HIS A 132 19.91 9.11 -0.73
N ALA A 133 19.33 9.34 0.45
CA ALA A 133 18.85 10.66 0.82
C ALA A 133 19.96 11.71 0.76
N GLY A 134 21.19 11.33 1.14
CA GLY A 134 22.36 12.20 1.18
C GLY A 134 22.80 12.68 -0.19
N TYR A 135 22.80 11.82 -1.21
CA TYR A 135 23.10 12.30 -2.56
C TYR A 135 21.90 12.99 -3.24
N PHE A 136 20.65 12.74 -2.80
CA PHE A 136 19.48 13.47 -3.29
C PHE A 136 19.33 14.89 -2.72
N THR A 137 19.95 15.24 -1.59
CA THR A 137 19.86 16.61 -1.03
C THR A 137 20.56 17.67 -1.87
N TYR A 138 21.48 17.25 -2.75
CA TYR A 138 22.29 18.14 -3.58
C TYR A 138 21.63 18.39 -4.95
N ASP A 139 22.35 18.15 -6.03
CA ASP A 139 21.89 18.31 -7.41
C ASP A 139 21.94 16.99 -8.18
N ALA A 140 21.44 17.05 -9.40
CA ALA A 140 21.37 15.89 -10.29
C ALA A 140 22.75 15.31 -10.66
N GLU A 141 23.81 16.11 -10.68
CA GLU A 141 25.14 15.66 -11.07
C GLU A 141 25.75 14.79 -9.96
N ILE A 142 25.68 15.27 -8.71
CA ILE A 142 26.13 14.50 -7.54
C ILE A 142 25.32 13.21 -7.40
N ALA A 143 23.99 13.29 -7.53
CA ALA A 143 23.14 12.11 -7.43
C ALA A 143 23.47 11.05 -8.51
N ARG A 144 23.62 11.45 -9.78
CA ARG A 144 24.01 10.53 -10.86
C ARG A 144 25.41 9.96 -10.67
N THR A 145 26.36 10.78 -10.22
CA THR A 145 27.73 10.34 -9.96
C THR A 145 27.76 9.29 -8.85
N ALA A 146 26.99 9.50 -7.77
CA ALA A 146 26.85 8.52 -6.70
C ALA A 146 26.17 7.24 -7.21
N MET A 147 25.09 7.36 -8.00
CA MET A 147 24.39 6.19 -8.54
C MET A 147 25.27 5.34 -9.46
N ALA A 148 26.13 5.99 -10.27
CA ALA A 148 27.07 5.34 -11.17
C ALA A 148 28.34 4.80 -10.49
N SER A 149 28.57 5.13 -9.22
CA SER A 149 29.80 4.77 -8.52
C SER A 149 29.80 3.28 -8.15
N PRO A 150 30.79 2.49 -8.61
CA PRO A 150 30.93 1.09 -8.19
C PRO A 150 31.10 0.96 -6.67
N GLY A 151 31.68 1.99 -6.03
CA GLY A 151 31.86 2.04 -4.58
C GLY A 151 30.54 2.10 -3.79
N PHE A 152 29.40 2.41 -4.44
CA PHE A 152 28.08 2.40 -3.84
C PHE A 152 27.18 1.27 -4.34
N ALA A 153 27.68 0.35 -5.18
CA ALA A 153 26.87 -0.76 -5.72
C ALA A 153 26.22 -1.62 -4.61
N PHE A 154 26.93 -1.83 -3.50
CA PHE A 154 26.41 -2.55 -2.32
C PHE A 154 25.11 -1.97 -1.75
N SER A 155 24.84 -0.68 -2.03
CA SER A 155 23.68 0.03 -1.52
C SER A 155 22.46 -0.06 -2.45
N HIS A 156 22.54 -0.85 -3.53
CA HIS A 156 21.51 -0.94 -4.56
C HIS A 156 21.08 0.45 -5.05
N THR A 157 21.98 1.16 -5.73
CA THR A 157 21.73 2.53 -6.22
C THR A 157 20.57 2.62 -7.22
N ASP A 158 20.06 1.48 -7.68
CA ASP A 158 18.86 1.32 -8.47
C ASP A 158 17.56 1.34 -7.66
N TYR A 159 17.60 1.32 -6.32
CA TYR A 159 16.39 1.36 -5.51
C TYR A 159 15.58 2.65 -5.75
N PRO A 160 14.25 2.53 -5.92
CA PRO A 160 13.35 3.67 -6.01
C PRO A 160 13.42 4.63 -4.82
N PRO A 161 13.18 5.95 -5.04
CA PRO A 161 13.58 6.95 -4.06
C PRO A 161 12.52 7.19 -2.96
N LEU A 162 11.41 6.46 -2.88
CA LEU A 162 10.33 6.82 -1.94
C LEU A 162 10.73 6.79 -0.48
N ALA A 163 11.57 5.83 -0.07
CA ALA A 163 12.09 5.76 1.29
C ALA A 163 13.03 6.94 1.60
N SER A 164 13.84 7.37 0.61
CA SER A 164 14.94 8.31 0.78
C SER A 164 14.58 9.78 0.49
N ALA A 165 13.67 10.02 -0.46
CA ALA A 165 13.24 11.35 -0.88
C ALA A 165 12.63 12.21 0.23
N PRO A 166 11.74 11.72 1.12
CA PRO A 166 11.24 12.52 2.23
C PRO A 166 12.35 12.86 3.23
N VAL A 167 13.35 12.00 3.43
CA VAL A 167 14.53 12.29 4.26
C VAL A 167 15.36 13.39 3.62
N ALA A 168 15.62 13.30 2.32
CA ALA A 168 16.32 14.35 1.57
C ALA A 168 15.58 15.70 1.67
N ALA A 169 14.24 15.69 1.60
CA ALA A 169 13.43 16.89 1.77
C ALA A 169 13.59 17.51 3.16
N ALA A 170 13.63 16.69 4.21
CA ALA A 170 13.85 17.18 5.56
C ALA A 170 15.28 17.72 5.77
N TRP A 171 16.31 17.00 5.32
CA TRP A 171 17.71 17.45 5.41
C TRP A 171 17.97 18.72 4.64
N THR A 172 17.29 18.91 3.52
CA THR A 172 17.33 20.13 2.73
C THR A 172 16.88 21.36 3.53
N LEU A 173 15.93 21.20 4.44
CA LEU A 173 15.35 22.29 5.25
C LEU A 173 16.03 22.47 6.60
N PHE A 174 16.49 21.37 7.21
CA PHE A 174 16.91 21.35 8.61
C PHE A 174 18.35 20.89 8.85
N GLY A 175 19.08 20.57 7.78
CA GLY A 175 20.44 20.01 7.84
C GLY A 175 20.46 18.49 8.06
N HIS A 176 21.66 17.92 7.89
CA HIS A 176 21.90 16.49 7.98
C HIS A 176 21.89 16.03 9.44
N SER A 177 20.97 15.11 9.74
CA SER A 177 20.84 14.48 11.06
C SER A 177 20.22 13.11 10.91
N TYR A 178 20.91 12.07 11.38
CA TYR A 178 20.39 10.70 11.40
C TYR A 178 19.14 10.58 12.27
N ARG A 179 19.03 11.42 13.30
CA ARG A 179 17.81 11.47 14.13
C ARG A 179 16.61 11.99 13.33
N THR A 180 16.83 13.01 12.50
CA THR A 180 15.80 13.51 11.59
C THR A 180 15.44 12.43 10.57
N ALA A 181 16.43 11.77 9.97
CA ALA A 181 16.20 10.71 8.99
C ALA A 181 15.37 9.54 9.55
N GLN A 182 15.73 9.05 10.74
CA GLN A 182 15.00 8.02 11.47
C GLN A 182 13.53 8.43 11.71
N LEU A 183 13.32 9.65 12.21
CA LEU A 183 11.97 10.16 12.49
C LEU A 183 11.11 10.26 11.22
N VAL A 184 11.67 10.76 10.13
CA VAL A 184 10.97 10.89 8.84
C VAL A 184 10.65 9.54 8.23
N SER A 185 11.60 8.61 8.28
CA SER A 185 11.41 7.24 7.78
C SER A 185 10.33 6.52 8.58
N ALA A 186 10.42 6.55 9.92
CA ALA A 186 9.43 5.96 10.81
C ALA A 186 8.03 6.56 10.60
N LEU A 187 7.93 7.89 10.41
CA LEU A 187 6.65 8.56 10.19
C LEU A 187 6.02 8.16 8.85
N THR A 188 6.84 7.98 7.82
CA THR A 188 6.42 7.53 6.49
C THR A 188 5.93 6.07 6.56
N THR A 189 6.69 5.18 7.21
CA THR A 189 6.29 3.79 7.44
C THR A 189 4.99 3.70 8.25
N PHE A 190 4.90 4.43 9.37
CA PHE A 190 3.67 4.51 10.16
C PHE A 190 2.47 4.95 9.32
N SER A 191 2.65 5.96 8.47
CA SER A 191 1.62 6.44 7.55
C SER A 191 1.16 5.35 6.57
N ALA A 192 2.07 4.54 6.04
CA ALA A 192 1.75 3.39 5.20
C ALA A 192 0.98 2.28 5.95
N VAL A 193 1.37 1.97 7.19
CA VAL A 193 0.64 1.02 8.03
C VAL A 193 -0.78 1.54 8.31
N ALA A 194 -0.91 2.80 8.69
CA ALA A 194 -2.21 3.42 8.94
C ALA A 194 -3.10 3.46 7.68
N ALA A 195 -2.51 3.73 6.51
CA ALA A 195 -3.22 3.66 5.24
C ALA A 195 -3.68 2.25 4.88
N THR A 196 -2.92 1.23 5.27
CA THR A 196 -3.29 -0.18 5.16
C THR A 196 -4.50 -0.50 6.04
N VAL A 197 -4.52 -0.02 7.28
CA VAL A 197 -5.69 -0.14 8.18
C VAL A 197 -6.94 0.44 7.51
N VAL A 198 -6.84 1.65 6.94
CA VAL A 198 -7.94 2.31 6.21
C VAL A 198 -8.38 1.49 4.99
N ALA A 199 -7.43 0.95 4.22
CA ALA A 199 -7.71 0.14 3.04
C ALA A 199 -8.44 -1.16 3.40
N VAL A 200 -7.98 -1.87 4.43
CA VAL A 200 -8.63 -3.08 4.96
C VAL A 200 -10.03 -2.76 5.48
N ALA A 201 -10.19 -1.74 6.32
CA ALA A 201 -11.48 -1.35 6.84
C ALA A 201 -12.47 -0.98 5.71
N THR A 202 -11.98 -0.35 4.64
CA THR A 202 -12.78 -0.01 3.46
C THR A 202 -13.16 -1.26 2.65
N ALA A 203 -12.24 -2.22 2.48
CA ALA A 203 -12.51 -3.48 1.80
C ALA A 203 -13.60 -4.32 2.49
N PHE A 204 -13.71 -4.19 3.82
CA PHE A 204 -14.69 -4.91 4.65
C PHE A 204 -15.84 -4.01 5.16
N ALA A 205 -16.11 -2.90 4.51
CA ALA A 205 -17.05 -1.90 5.02
C ALA A 205 -18.54 -2.33 5.08
N ARG A 206 -18.88 -3.55 4.63
CA ARG A 206 -20.21 -4.18 4.85
C ARG A 206 -20.32 -4.93 6.17
N SER A 207 -19.20 -5.22 6.82
CA SER A 207 -19.17 -5.70 8.20
C SER A 207 -19.44 -4.55 9.18
N ARG A 208 -19.64 -4.87 10.45
CA ARG A 208 -19.76 -3.82 11.48
C ARG A 208 -18.49 -2.94 11.47
N PRO A 209 -18.60 -1.61 11.52
CA PRO A 209 -17.45 -0.72 11.37
C PRO A 209 -16.30 -1.04 12.33
N TRP A 210 -16.60 -1.29 13.60
CA TRP A 210 -15.58 -1.62 14.60
C TRP A 210 -14.83 -2.91 14.26
N LEU A 211 -15.53 -3.94 13.74
CA LEU A 211 -14.89 -5.20 13.30
C LEU A 211 -13.96 -4.96 12.11
N ALA A 212 -14.40 -4.20 11.11
CA ALA A 212 -13.59 -3.91 9.93
C ALA A 212 -12.33 -3.10 10.30
N TRP A 213 -12.45 -2.14 11.21
CA TRP A 213 -11.31 -1.38 11.74
C TRP A 213 -10.38 -2.24 12.59
N SER A 214 -10.91 -3.09 13.48
CA SER A 214 -10.10 -4.02 14.27
C SER A 214 -9.33 -5.00 13.39
N ALA A 215 -9.95 -5.50 12.32
CA ALA A 215 -9.25 -6.33 11.31
C ALA A 215 -8.14 -5.54 10.61
N GLY A 216 -8.40 -4.28 10.25
CA GLY A 216 -7.37 -3.38 9.73
C GLY A 216 -6.20 -3.21 10.69
N VAL A 217 -6.47 -2.92 11.96
CA VAL A 217 -5.45 -2.76 13.01
C VAL A 217 -4.66 -4.05 13.20
N ALA A 218 -5.31 -5.21 13.22
CA ALA A 218 -4.64 -6.50 13.32
C ALA A 218 -3.67 -6.74 12.14
N VAL A 219 -4.09 -6.45 10.91
CA VAL A 219 -3.22 -6.52 9.73
C VAL A 219 -2.08 -5.50 9.82
N GLY A 220 -2.38 -4.28 10.31
CA GLY A 220 -1.36 -3.27 10.55
C GLY A 220 -0.30 -3.71 11.57
N LEU A 221 -0.71 -4.33 12.68
CA LEU A 221 0.19 -4.87 13.70
C LEU A 221 1.03 -6.05 13.20
N ALA A 222 0.54 -6.80 12.21
CA ALA A 222 1.31 -7.89 11.60
C ALA A 222 2.59 -7.39 10.88
N THR A 223 2.76 -6.08 10.67
CA THR A 223 4.02 -5.49 10.17
C THR A 223 5.23 -5.78 11.08
N TRP A 224 5.04 -6.16 12.35
CA TRP A 224 6.14 -6.45 13.27
C TRP A 224 6.28 -7.94 13.55
N ALA A 225 5.49 -8.78 12.89
CA ALA A 225 5.48 -10.21 13.17
C ALA A 225 6.88 -10.85 13.03
N THR A 226 7.74 -10.26 12.19
CA THR A 226 9.09 -10.74 11.92
C THR A 226 10.19 -9.84 12.49
N GLY A 227 9.86 -8.68 13.06
CA GLY A 227 10.81 -7.76 13.69
C GLY A 227 10.24 -6.35 13.83
N ALA A 228 10.28 -5.79 15.04
CA ALA A 228 9.65 -4.50 15.35
C ALA A 228 10.52 -3.31 14.92
N GLU A 229 11.84 -3.51 14.90
CA GLU A 229 12.83 -2.51 14.48
C GLU A 229 12.61 -2.02 13.05
N TYR A 230 12.13 -2.87 12.13
CA TYR A 230 11.96 -2.49 10.72
C TYR A 230 10.94 -1.36 10.54
N VAL A 231 10.00 -1.19 11.48
CA VAL A 231 8.99 -0.13 11.40
C VAL A 231 9.56 1.24 11.71
N ALA A 232 10.50 1.33 12.65
CA ALA A 232 10.95 2.61 13.21
C ALA A 232 12.42 2.94 12.94
N ALA A 233 13.23 1.95 12.54
CA ALA A 233 14.67 2.13 12.38
C ALA A 233 15.07 2.67 10.99
N GLY A 234 14.11 2.85 10.08
CA GLY A 234 14.33 3.44 8.76
C GLY A 234 14.54 2.45 7.62
N TYR A 235 14.16 1.18 7.82
CA TYR A 235 14.11 0.18 6.76
C TYR A 235 12.94 0.45 5.81
N ALA A 236 13.12 0.17 4.52
CA ALA A 236 12.04 0.25 3.54
C ALA A 236 11.10 -0.98 3.57
N ASP A 237 11.52 -2.09 4.20
CA ASP A 237 10.81 -3.37 4.12
C ASP A 237 9.39 -3.31 4.66
N ALA A 238 9.21 -2.74 5.86
CA ALA A 238 7.89 -2.54 6.45
C ALA A 238 7.02 -1.55 5.64
N LEU A 239 7.65 -0.50 5.07
CA LEU A 239 6.98 0.52 4.27
C LEU A 239 6.36 -0.08 3.00
N TRP A 240 7.16 -0.75 2.18
CA TRP A 240 6.67 -1.30 0.92
C TRP A 240 5.70 -2.46 1.15
N SER A 241 5.93 -3.28 2.19
CA SER A 241 5.07 -4.40 2.56
C SER A 241 3.67 -3.94 2.98
N ALA A 242 3.60 -2.93 3.85
CA ALA A 242 2.31 -2.36 4.26
C ALA A 242 1.57 -1.80 3.04
N CYS A 243 2.25 -0.99 2.23
CA CYS A 243 1.69 -0.46 0.99
C CYS A 243 1.17 -1.55 0.05
N LEU A 244 1.92 -2.64 -0.17
CA LEU A 244 1.48 -3.75 -1.02
C LEU A 244 0.22 -4.42 -0.45
N VAL A 245 0.21 -4.73 0.85
CA VAL A 245 -0.91 -5.43 1.50
C VAL A 245 -2.16 -4.56 1.52
N GLY A 246 -2.02 -3.26 1.78
CA GLY A 246 -3.11 -2.30 1.69
C GLY A 246 -3.67 -2.19 0.27
N ALA A 247 -2.80 -2.19 -0.74
CA ALA A 247 -3.21 -2.25 -2.14
C ALA A 247 -3.93 -3.56 -2.47
N ALA A 248 -3.44 -4.71 -1.98
CA ALA A 248 -4.09 -6.01 -2.14
C ALA A 248 -5.48 -6.05 -1.50
N ALA A 249 -5.64 -5.53 -0.28
CA ALA A 249 -6.95 -5.38 0.36
C ALA A 249 -7.91 -4.54 -0.50
N ALA A 250 -7.48 -3.36 -0.96
CA ALA A 250 -8.32 -2.48 -1.76
C ALA A 250 -8.66 -3.07 -3.15
N LEU A 251 -7.69 -3.71 -3.82
CA LEU A 251 -7.77 -4.09 -5.24
C LEU A 251 -8.15 -5.56 -5.47
N LEU A 252 -7.89 -6.48 -4.54
CA LEU A 252 -8.25 -7.91 -4.66
C LEU A 252 -9.44 -8.30 -3.78
N LEU A 253 -9.63 -7.67 -2.61
CA LEU A 253 -10.71 -8.01 -1.68
C LEU A 253 -11.90 -7.05 -1.76
N GLY A 254 -11.68 -5.79 -2.15
CA GLY A 254 -12.76 -4.83 -2.36
C GLY A 254 -13.72 -5.28 -3.47
N ARG A 255 -15.03 -5.18 -3.22
CA ARG A 255 -16.10 -5.64 -4.15
C ARG A 255 -15.97 -5.04 -5.55
N ASP A 256 -15.82 -3.72 -5.63
CA ASP A 256 -15.68 -2.96 -6.87
C ASP A 256 -14.43 -2.05 -6.78
N PRO A 257 -13.23 -2.61 -7.02
CA PRO A 257 -11.96 -1.92 -6.73
C PRO A 257 -11.78 -0.61 -7.51
N PHE A 258 -12.43 -0.50 -8.67
CA PHE A 258 -12.31 0.66 -9.56
C PHE A 258 -13.40 1.74 -9.38
N VAL A 259 -14.28 1.63 -8.38
CA VAL A 259 -15.20 2.74 -8.03
C VAL A 259 -14.45 3.86 -7.29
N ARG A 260 -13.50 3.49 -6.42
CA ARG A 260 -12.62 4.42 -5.70
C ARG A 260 -11.18 3.89 -5.67
N PRO A 261 -10.52 3.79 -6.84
CA PRO A 261 -9.23 3.12 -6.94
C PRO A 261 -8.09 3.92 -6.31
N ALA A 262 -8.29 5.20 -6.00
CA ALA A 262 -7.23 6.13 -5.64
C ALA A 262 -6.35 5.62 -4.48
N LEU A 263 -6.95 5.13 -3.38
CA LEU A 263 -6.17 4.63 -2.24
C LEU A 263 -5.35 3.39 -2.63
N GLY A 264 -5.97 2.41 -3.29
CA GLY A 264 -5.29 1.19 -3.72
C GLY A 264 -4.17 1.46 -4.72
N LEU A 265 -4.39 2.36 -5.68
CA LEU A 265 -3.38 2.76 -6.67
C LEU A 265 -2.23 3.54 -6.02
N VAL A 266 -2.51 4.46 -5.10
CA VAL A 266 -1.47 5.22 -4.37
C VAL A 266 -0.62 4.29 -3.51
N LEU A 267 -1.23 3.33 -2.83
CA LEU A 267 -0.51 2.32 -2.06
C LEU A 267 0.32 1.40 -2.97
N LEU A 268 -0.21 1.00 -4.12
CA LEU A 268 0.57 0.23 -5.09
C LEU A 268 1.75 1.04 -5.65
N THR A 269 1.55 2.31 -5.99
CA THR A 269 2.63 3.21 -6.41
C THR A 269 3.68 3.33 -5.33
N ALA A 270 3.26 3.47 -4.06
CA ALA A 270 4.19 3.56 -2.96
C ALA A 270 5.00 2.28 -2.76
N ALA A 271 4.37 1.11 -2.84
CA ALA A 271 5.08 -0.16 -2.76
C ALA A 271 6.14 -0.30 -3.87
N VAL A 272 5.73 -0.04 -5.12
CA VAL A 272 6.58 -0.15 -6.31
C VAL A 272 7.74 0.85 -6.29
N LEU A 273 7.53 2.05 -5.74
CA LEU A 273 8.54 3.10 -5.66
C LEU A 273 9.35 3.11 -4.34
N SER A 274 9.22 2.08 -3.51
CA SER A 274 10.00 1.98 -2.27
C SER A 274 11.23 1.08 -2.39
N LYS A 275 11.11 -0.05 -3.10
CA LYS A 275 12.14 -1.09 -3.22
C LYS A 275 11.88 -1.97 -4.45
N ASN A 276 12.91 -2.64 -4.98
CA ASN A 276 12.76 -3.55 -6.14
C ASN A 276 11.80 -4.72 -5.85
N GLU A 277 11.81 -5.28 -4.65
CA GLU A 277 10.87 -6.32 -4.21
C GLU A 277 9.42 -5.82 -4.27
N GLY A 278 9.20 -4.54 -3.92
CA GLY A 278 7.91 -3.88 -4.05
C GLY A 278 7.46 -3.74 -5.52
N LEU A 279 8.39 -3.49 -6.46
CA LEU A 279 8.10 -3.51 -7.90
C LEU A 279 7.69 -4.91 -8.37
N VAL A 280 8.45 -5.95 -8.00
CA VAL A 280 8.15 -7.33 -8.39
C VAL A 280 6.81 -7.78 -7.83
N ALA A 281 6.58 -7.61 -6.54
CA ALA A 281 5.31 -7.97 -5.90
C ALA A 281 4.14 -7.13 -6.41
N GLY A 282 4.39 -5.84 -6.71
CA GLY A 282 3.41 -4.96 -7.35
C GLY A 282 3.02 -5.41 -8.75
N GLY A 283 3.97 -5.93 -9.54
CA GLY A 283 3.72 -6.56 -10.84
C GLY A 283 2.84 -7.81 -10.72
N ILE A 284 3.14 -8.69 -9.76
CA ILE A 284 2.30 -9.87 -9.45
C ILE A 284 0.88 -9.43 -9.09
N LEU A 285 0.73 -8.45 -8.18
CA LEU A 285 -0.56 -7.90 -7.80
C LEU A 285 -1.31 -7.30 -9.00
N ALA A 286 -0.65 -6.52 -9.86
CA ALA A 286 -1.27 -5.93 -11.04
C ALA A 286 -1.77 -7.00 -12.03
N ALA A 287 -1.00 -8.07 -12.23
CA ALA A 287 -1.41 -9.22 -13.03
C ALA A 287 -2.65 -9.90 -12.42
N LEU A 288 -2.65 -10.18 -11.11
CA LEU A 288 -3.79 -10.79 -10.43
C LEU A 288 -5.05 -9.92 -10.48
N VAL A 289 -4.93 -8.60 -10.30
CA VAL A 289 -6.06 -7.67 -10.45
C VAL A 289 -6.58 -7.67 -11.89
N THR A 290 -5.69 -7.70 -12.89
CA THR A 290 -6.07 -7.77 -14.30
C THR A 290 -6.84 -9.07 -14.62
N VAL A 291 -6.38 -10.21 -14.11
CA VAL A 291 -7.05 -11.51 -14.28
C VAL A 291 -8.40 -11.55 -13.54
N ARG A 292 -8.45 -11.00 -12.33
CA ARG A 292 -9.69 -10.84 -11.54
C ARG A 292 -10.72 -10.01 -12.31
N GLU A 293 -10.28 -8.90 -12.88
CA GLU A 293 -11.11 -7.90 -13.55
C GLU A 293 -11.10 -8.08 -15.08
N ARG A 294 -10.91 -9.32 -15.56
CA ARG A 294 -10.83 -9.66 -17.00
C ARG A 294 -12.05 -9.26 -17.84
N ARG A 295 -13.21 -9.04 -17.21
CA ARG A 295 -14.42 -8.52 -17.87
C ARG A 295 -14.47 -6.99 -17.94
N GLY A 296 -13.60 -6.31 -17.19
CA GLY A 296 -13.51 -4.85 -17.05
C GLY A 296 -12.13 -4.31 -17.40
N LEU A 297 -11.45 -4.88 -18.40
CA LEU A 297 -10.07 -4.53 -18.77
C LEU A 297 -9.87 -3.03 -19.03
N GLY A 298 -10.88 -2.33 -19.55
CA GLY A 298 -10.85 -0.88 -19.74
C GLY A 298 -10.66 -0.05 -18.46
N ARG A 299 -10.85 -0.64 -17.27
CA ARG A 299 -10.47 -0.05 -15.98
C ARG A 299 -9.28 -0.76 -15.33
N ALA A 300 -9.14 -2.07 -15.57
CA ALA A 300 -8.05 -2.85 -15.01
C ALA A 300 -6.66 -2.33 -15.43
N TRP A 301 -6.52 -1.74 -16.61
CA TRP A 301 -5.22 -1.18 -17.04
C TRP A 301 -4.64 -0.14 -16.06
N LEU A 302 -5.48 0.51 -15.23
CA LEU A 302 -5.03 1.52 -14.27
C LEU A 302 -4.01 0.98 -13.24
N VAL A 303 -4.03 -0.31 -12.90
CA VAL A 303 -3.03 -0.88 -11.98
C VAL A 303 -1.62 -0.97 -12.58
N TRP A 304 -1.51 -0.88 -13.91
CA TRP A 304 -0.23 -0.86 -14.61
C TRP A 304 0.40 0.54 -14.62
N LEU A 305 -0.32 1.60 -14.27
CA LEU A 305 0.27 2.93 -14.09
C LEU A 305 1.31 2.95 -12.95
N PRO A 306 1.00 2.46 -11.73
CA PRO A 306 2.00 2.23 -10.68
C PRO A 306 3.20 1.38 -11.12
N VAL A 307 2.95 0.23 -11.76
CA VAL A 307 4.02 -0.67 -12.22
C VAL A 307 4.91 0.03 -13.25
N GLY A 308 4.29 0.72 -14.21
CA GLY A 308 4.99 1.53 -15.21
C GLY A 308 5.85 2.63 -14.57
N SER A 309 5.43 3.22 -13.46
CA SER A 309 6.26 4.21 -12.74
C SER A 309 7.52 3.60 -12.12
N GLY A 310 7.44 2.38 -11.59
CA GLY A 310 8.62 1.65 -11.12
C GLY A 310 9.53 1.20 -12.26
N LEU A 311 8.97 0.72 -13.37
CA LEU A 311 9.75 0.39 -14.57
C LEU A 311 10.44 1.62 -15.17
N ALA A 312 9.76 2.77 -15.17
CA ALA A 312 10.36 4.03 -15.59
C ALA A 312 11.51 4.45 -14.67
N TRP A 313 11.38 4.23 -13.35
CA TRP A 313 12.49 4.42 -12.42
C TRP A 313 13.67 3.50 -12.75
N VAL A 314 13.43 2.20 -12.96
CA VAL A 314 14.49 1.25 -13.36
C VAL A 314 15.19 1.75 -14.63
N GLY A 315 14.44 2.18 -15.64
CA GLY A 315 15.04 2.76 -16.84
C GLY A 315 15.89 4.01 -16.55
N LEU A 316 15.38 4.92 -15.72
CA LEU A 316 16.08 6.15 -15.34
C LEU A 316 17.35 5.88 -14.53
N SER A 317 17.31 4.96 -13.56
CA SER A 317 18.46 4.63 -12.72
C SER A 317 19.57 3.99 -13.55
N ARG A 318 19.23 3.12 -14.50
CA ARG A 318 20.17 2.57 -15.48
C ARG A 318 20.80 3.63 -16.37
N LEU A 319 20.01 4.57 -16.86
CA LEU A 319 20.53 5.72 -17.62
C LEU A 319 21.44 6.61 -16.76
N ALA A 320 21.24 6.62 -15.44
CA ALA A 320 22.13 7.26 -14.47
C ALA A 320 23.34 6.41 -14.08
N GLY A 321 23.51 5.21 -14.66
CA GLY A 321 24.66 4.33 -14.43
C GLY A 321 24.53 3.39 -13.23
N SER A 322 23.34 3.26 -12.62
CA SER A 322 23.17 2.35 -11.48
C SER A 322 23.41 0.89 -11.88
N THR A 323 24.10 0.16 -11.02
CA THR A 323 24.27 -1.30 -11.11
C THR A 323 23.41 -1.99 -10.06
N SER A 324 22.96 -3.21 -10.33
CA SER A 324 22.16 -4.00 -9.39
C SER A 324 22.73 -5.39 -9.27
N ASP A 325 22.69 -5.99 -8.08
CA ASP A 325 23.03 -7.39 -7.87
C ASP A 325 22.13 -8.33 -8.70
N ILE A 326 20.95 -7.86 -9.11
CA ILE A 326 20.07 -8.56 -10.06
C ILE A 326 20.74 -8.77 -11.42
N GLU A 327 21.60 -7.86 -11.87
CA GLU A 327 22.37 -8.05 -13.11
C GLU A 327 23.49 -9.07 -12.96
N GLN A 328 23.99 -9.22 -11.73
CA GLN A 328 25.02 -10.19 -11.40
C GLN A 328 24.44 -11.57 -11.09
N ALA A 329 23.12 -11.68 -10.95
CA ALA A 329 22.44 -12.96 -10.76
C ALA A 329 22.65 -13.86 -11.98
N GLU A 330 22.99 -15.12 -11.73
CA GLU A 330 23.18 -16.08 -12.81
C GLU A 330 21.85 -16.32 -13.56
N PRO A 331 21.90 -16.54 -14.89
CA PRO A 331 20.72 -16.89 -15.65
C PRO A 331 20.01 -18.11 -15.03
N LEU A 332 18.68 -18.04 -14.90
CA LEU A 332 17.86 -19.14 -14.38
C LEU A 332 18.11 -20.48 -15.11
N GLY A 333 18.55 -20.43 -16.37
CA GLY A 333 18.91 -21.63 -17.14
C GLY A 333 20.07 -22.43 -16.54
N ASN A 334 20.96 -21.80 -15.77
CA ASN A 334 22.10 -22.47 -15.13
C ASN A 334 21.73 -23.21 -13.85
N LEU A 335 20.57 -22.89 -13.23
CA LEU A 335 20.10 -23.57 -12.02
C LEU A 335 19.87 -25.07 -12.21
N PHE A 336 19.43 -25.48 -13.40
CA PHE A 336 19.15 -26.87 -13.69
C PHE A 336 20.41 -27.67 -14.04
N GLY A 337 21.55 -27.01 -14.24
CA GLY A 337 22.84 -27.63 -14.55
C GLY A 337 23.65 -28.06 -13.32
N ASP A 338 23.44 -27.41 -12.17
CA ASP A 338 24.16 -27.68 -10.92
C ASP A 338 23.19 -28.05 -9.79
N THR A 339 22.77 -29.31 -9.79
CA THR A 339 21.85 -29.85 -8.78
C THR A 339 22.42 -29.76 -7.37
N ALA A 340 23.75 -29.86 -7.21
CA ALA A 340 24.38 -29.80 -5.89
C ALA A 340 24.24 -28.41 -5.28
N ARG A 341 24.50 -27.35 -6.05
CA ARG A 341 24.29 -25.95 -5.61
C ARG A 341 22.81 -25.64 -5.36
N LEU A 342 21.92 -26.13 -6.23
CA LEU A 342 20.49 -25.96 -6.03
C LEU A 342 20.04 -26.56 -4.69
N THR A 343 20.41 -27.81 -4.41
CA THR A 343 20.03 -28.49 -3.17
C THR A 343 20.67 -27.83 -1.95
N SER A 344 21.94 -27.41 -2.02
CA SER A 344 22.63 -26.79 -0.88
C SER A 344 22.06 -25.43 -0.48
N ARG A 345 21.39 -24.71 -1.41
CA ARG A 345 20.76 -23.41 -1.13
C ARG A 345 19.27 -23.49 -0.86
N LEU A 346 18.57 -24.41 -1.52
CA LEU A 346 17.12 -24.53 -1.41
C LEU A 346 16.69 -24.89 0.01
N HIS A 347 17.35 -25.87 0.64
CA HIS A 347 16.95 -26.33 1.96
C HIS A 347 17.14 -25.24 3.05
N PRO A 348 18.32 -24.59 3.19
CA PRO A 348 18.47 -23.48 4.13
C PRO A 348 17.49 -22.33 3.88
N THR A 349 17.21 -22.03 2.61
CA THR A 349 16.23 -20.99 2.25
C THR A 349 14.83 -21.35 2.75
N LEU A 350 14.36 -22.58 2.47
CA LEU A 350 13.04 -23.02 2.92
C LEU A 350 12.95 -23.07 4.45
N ASP A 351 14.01 -23.53 5.12
CA ASP A 351 14.06 -23.60 6.57
C ASP A 351 14.00 -22.20 7.20
N ALA A 352 14.81 -21.25 6.72
CA ALA A 352 14.79 -19.87 7.21
C ALA A 352 13.43 -19.18 7.00
N LEU A 353 12.80 -19.36 5.83
CA LEU A 353 11.47 -18.83 5.56
C LEU A 353 10.41 -19.49 6.46
N TRP A 354 10.52 -20.80 6.70
CA TRP A 354 9.62 -21.54 7.58
C TRP A 354 9.77 -21.10 9.04
N GLU A 355 10.98 -20.96 9.54
CA GLU A 355 11.25 -20.48 10.90
C GLU A 355 10.69 -19.07 11.12
N THR A 356 10.76 -18.21 10.10
CA THR A 356 10.32 -16.82 10.20
C THR A 356 8.80 -16.66 10.11
N VAL A 357 8.14 -17.28 9.13
CA VAL A 357 6.69 -17.07 8.87
C VAL A 357 5.86 -18.34 8.77
N GLY A 358 6.48 -19.53 8.78
CA GLY A 358 5.83 -20.83 8.61
C GLY A 358 4.66 -21.07 9.58
N PRO A 359 4.83 -20.90 10.91
CA PRO A 359 3.73 -21.06 11.86
C PRO A 359 2.54 -20.14 11.59
N LEU A 360 2.80 -18.87 11.24
CA LEU A 360 1.76 -17.90 10.93
C LEU A 360 1.01 -18.26 9.66
N VAL A 361 1.74 -18.68 8.61
CA VAL A 361 1.16 -19.17 7.36
C VAL A 361 0.33 -20.42 7.60
N ALA A 362 0.81 -21.38 8.41
CA ALA A 362 0.08 -22.60 8.74
C ALA A 362 -1.25 -22.30 9.44
N VAL A 363 -1.26 -21.39 10.42
CA VAL A 363 -2.50 -20.93 11.06
C VAL A 363 -3.45 -20.28 10.05
N ALA A 364 -2.94 -19.42 9.18
CA ALA A 364 -3.74 -18.77 8.15
C ALA A 364 -4.33 -19.78 7.14
N VAL A 365 -3.59 -20.83 6.77
CA VAL A 365 -4.10 -21.94 5.93
C VAL A 365 -5.24 -22.65 6.65
N CYS A 366 -5.07 -23.02 7.93
CA CYS A 366 -6.12 -23.65 8.72
C CYS A 366 -7.38 -22.77 8.81
N CYS A 367 -7.23 -21.47 9.10
CA CYS A 367 -8.34 -20.51 9.09
C CYS A 367 -9.01 -20.43 7.72
N SER A 368 -8.24 -20.49 6.63
CA SER A 368 -8.76 -20.38 5.27
C SER A 368 -9.52 -21.63 4.84
N LEU A 369 -9.03 -22.81 5.19
CA LEU A 369 -9.72 -24.08 4.95
C LEU A 369 -11.02 -24.16 5.76
N ALA A 370 -10.95 -23.88 7.07
CA ALA A 370 -12.15 -23.84 7.92
C ALA A 370 -13.16 -22.79 7.42
N GLY A 371 -12.68 -21.61 7.06
CA GLY A 371 -13.51 -20.54 6.51
C GLY A 371 -14.19 -20.92 5.19
N ALA A 372 -13.44 -21.56 4.28
CA ALA A 372 -13.95 -22.03 3.00
C ALA A 372 -15.02 -23.12 3.14
N LEU A 373 -14.87 -24.00 4.14
CA LEU A 373 -15.85 -25.05 4.43
C LEU A 373 -17.11 -24.50 5.12
N LEU A 374 -16.94 -23.62 6.11
CA LEU A 374 -18.02 -23.24 7.03
C LEU A 374 -18.75 -21.95 6.62
N VAL A 375 -18.04 -20.94 6.10
CA VAL A 375 -18.58 -19.57 5.93
C VAL A 375 -18.39 -18.98 4.53
N ARG A 376 -17.94 -19.76 3.55
CA ARG A 376 -17.77 -19.32 2.14
C ARG A 376 -19.00 -18.64 1.55
N ARG A 377 -20.20 -19.18 1.81
CA ARG A 377 -21.46 -18.59 1.32
C ARG A 377 -21.71 -17.19 1.92
N ARG A 378 -21.37 -16.99 3.20
CA ARG A 378 -21.49 -15.68 3.88
C ARG A 378 -20.49 -14.67 3.30
N ARG A 379 -19.24 -15.08 3.10
CA ARG A 379 -18.20 -14.25 2.44
C ARG A 379 -18.60 -13.87 1.01
N ALA A 380 -19.18 -14.80 0.24
CA ALA A 380 -19.66 -14.49 -1.10
C ALA A 380 -20.83 -13.48 -1.06
N ALA A 381 -21.73 -13.61 -0.09
CA ALA A 381 -22.86 -12.69 0.10
C ALA A 381 -22.42 -11.27 0.50
N SER A 382 -21.33 -11.11 1.25
CA SER A 382 -20.73 -9.78 1.52
C SER A 382 -20.09 -9.16 0.28
N GLY A 383 -19.90 -9.93 -0.80
CA GLY A 383 -19.24 -9.46 -2.02
C GLY A 383 -17.75 -9.20 -1.84
N THR A 384 -17.14 -9.75 -0.80
CA THR A 384 -15.69 -9.72 -0.59
C THR A 384 -15.02 -10.60 -1.64
N GLY A 385 -13.87 -10.16 -2.15
CA GLY A 385 -13.06 -10.93 -3.09
C GLY A 385 -12.63 -12.31 -2.54
N SER A 386 -12.34 -13.21 -3.47
CA SER A 386 -11.86 -14.56 -3.15
C SER A 386 -10.53 -14.51 -2.41
N ASP A 387 -10.40 -15.34 -1.39
CA ASP A 387 -9.16 -15.52 -0.63
C ASP A 387 -8.02 -16.08 -1.48
N LEU A 388 -8.38 -16.82 -2.53
CA LEU A 388 -7.42 -17.38 -3.49
C LEU A 388 -6.47 -16.31 -4.03
N TRP A 389 -6.93 -15.07 -4.23
CA TRP A 389 -6.08 -13.99 -4.72
C TRP A 389 -4.97 -13.60 -3.74
N ILE A 390 -5.24 -13.67 -2.44
CA ILE A 390 -4.25 -13.41 -1.39
C ILE A 390 -3.21 -14.53 -1.35
N TRP A 391 -3.65 -15.78 -1.46
CA TRP A 391 -2.75 -16.94 -1.55
C TRP A 391 -1.90 -16.92 -2.83
N LEU A 392 -2.48 -16.59 -3.99
CA LEU A 392 -1.72 -16.48 -5.24
C LEU A 392 -0.66 -15.36 -5.15
N LEU A 393 -0.98 -14.21 -4.54
CA LEU A 393 -0.01 -13.15 -4.32
C LEU A 393 1.10 -13.59 -3.36
N SER A 394 0.72 -14.22 -2.24
CA SER A 394 1.66 -14.73 -1.23
C SER A 394 2.60 -15.77 -1.84
N CYS A 395 2.07 -16.83 -2.45
CA CYS A 395 2.86 -17.88 -3.11
C CYS A 395 3.71 -17.34 -4.25
N GLY A 396 3.19 -16.43 -5.07
CA GLY A 396 3.94 -15.80 -6.16
C GLY A 396 5.15 -15.02 -5.63
N TYR A 397 4.97 -14.27 -4.55
CA TYR A 397 6.06 -13.54 -3.92
C TYR A 397 7.05 -14.46 -3.19
N THR A 398 6.58 -15.46 -2.45
CA THR A 398 7.44 -16.47 -1.81
C THR A 398 8.28 -17.22 -2.85
N ALA A 399 7.69 -17.59 -3.99
CA ALA A 399 8.42 -18.24 -5.07
C ALA A 399 9.53 -17.34 -5.63
N THR A 400 9.27 -16.04 -5.79
CA THR A 400 10.30 -15.05 -6.15
C THR A 400 11.42 -15.00 -5.11
N LEU A 401 11.10 -14.95 -3.81
CA LEU A 401 12.12 -14.93 -2.76
C LEU A 401 12.99 -16.20 -2.78
N VAL A 402 12.37 -17.37 -2.88
CA VAL A 402 13.08 -18.64 -2.98
C VAL A 402 14.00 -18.64 -4.19
N ALA A 403 13.50 -18.20 -5.36
CA ALA A 403 14.30 -18.08 -6.56
C ALA A 403 15.51 -17.16 -6.33
N THR A 404 15.30 -15.97 -5.74
CA THR A 404 16.36 -14.99 -5.46
C THR A 404 17.48 -15.56 -4.59
N TYR A 405 17.17 -16.21 -3.46
CA TYR A 405 18.21 -16.78 -2.58
C TYR A 405 18.95 -17.95 -3.23
N VAL A 406 18.22 -18.77 -3.98
CA VAL A 406 18.80 -19.93 -4.68
C VAL A 406 19.73 -19.49 -5.81
N THR A 407 19.38 -18.46 -6.57
CA THR A 407 20.14 -18.01 -7.75
C THR A 407 21.19 -16.96 -7.45
N GLY A 408 21.05 -16.23 -6.35
CA GLY A 408 21.85 -15.02 -6.16
C GLY A 408 23.32 -15.30 -5.84
N PRO A 409 24.18 -14.30 -6.02
CA PRO A 409 25.63 -14.47 -5.94
C PRO A 409 26.17 -14.58 -4.51
N SER A 410 25.44 -14.05 -3.53
CA SER A 410 25.90 -13.92 -2.13
C SER A 410 25.94 -15.25 -1.38
N ASP A 411 26.76 -15.32 -0.33
CA ASP A 411 26.72 -16.42 0.64
C ASP A 411 25.32 -16.58 1.24
N VAL A 412 24.76 -17.79 1.17
CA VAL A 412 23.34 -18.01 1.49
C VAL A 412 23.05 -17.84 2.97
N ASP A 413 23.96 -18.26 3.86
CA ASP A 413 23.75 -18.21 5.31
C ASP A 413 23.81 -16.77 5.81
N TRP A 414 24.82 -16.01 5.37
CA TRP A 414 24.90 -14.58 5.65
C TRP A 414 23.70 -13.82 5.08
N TRP A 415 23.31 -14.12 3.84
CA TRP A 415 22.22 -13.40 3.17
C TRP A 415 20.87 -13.67 3.86
N LEU A 416 20.56 -14.92 4.20
CA LEU A 416 19.37 -15.27 4.95
C LEU A 416 19.38 -14.61 6.33
N GLY A 417 20.48 -14.71 7.07
CA GLY A 417 20.61 -14.11 8.41
C GLY A 417 20.49 -12.58 8.42
N ALA A 418 20.84 -11.92 7.31
CA ALA A 418 20.74 -10.46 7.18
C ALA A 418 19.42 -9.98 6.55
N SER A 419 18.53 -10.87 6.08
CA SER A 419 17.36 -10.41 5.32
C SER A 419 16.07 -11.22 5.40
N ALA A 420 16.09 -12.50 5.80
CA ALA A 420 14.90 -13.35 5.75
C ALA A 420 13.74 -12.80 6.59
N ASP A 421 14.05 -12.28 7.78
CA ASP A 421 13.14 -11.58 8.70
C ASP A 421 12.41 -10.38 8.04
N ARG A 422 13.15 -9.49 7.38
CA ARG A 422 12.61 -8.27 6.78
C ARG A 422 11.87 -8.53 5.47
N VAL A 423 12.35 -9.43 4.62
CA VAL A 423 11.72 -9.67 3.30
C VAL A 423 10.43 -10.51 3.38
N THR A 424 10.17 -11.16 4.51
CA THR A 424 8.98 -11.98 4.76
C THR A 424 7.85 -11.25 5.49
N VAL A 425 8.05 -10.00 5.92
CA VAL A 425 6.99 -9.10 6.43
C VAL A 425 5.71 -9.12 5.58
N PRO A 426 5.73 -9.00 4.24
CA PRO A 426 4.49 -8.98 3.46
C PRO A 426 3.78 -10.34 3.49
N ILE A 427 4.49 -11.45 3.61
CA ILE A 427 3.90 -12.79 3.73
C ILE A 427 3.15 -12.90 5.05
N ALA A 428 3.76 -12.44 6.15
CA ALA A 428 3.10 -12.40 7.45
C ALA A 428 1.83 -11.54 7.44
N MET A 429 1.90 -10.36 6.84
CA MET A 429 0.75 -9.47 6.70
C MET A 429 -0.35 -10.06 5.80
N LEU A 430 0.00 -10.71 4.68
CA LEU A 430 -0.97 -11.38 3.80
C LEU A 430 -1.64 -12.57 4.51
N ALA A 431 -0.88 -13.35 5.28
CA ALA A 431 -1.42 -14.43 6.11
C ALA A 431 -2.41 -13.90 7.16
N CYS A 432 -2.06 -12.80 7.84
CA CYS A 432 -2.96 -12.11 8.77
C CYS A 432 -4.22 -11.60 8.04
N LEU A 433 -4.08 -10.95 6.89
CA LEU A 433 -5.18 -10.47 6.06
C LEU A 433 -6.13 -11.60 5.66
N SER A 434 -5.58 -12.75 5.27
CA SER A 434 -6.32 -13.99 4.97
C SER A 434 -7.14 -14.43 6.19
N ALA A 435 -6.51 -14.59 7.35
CA ALA A 435 -7.17 -15.05 8.57
C ALA A 435 -8.28 -14.10 9.05
N VAL A 436 -8.03 -12.78 9.10
CA VAL A 436 -9.04 -11.80 9.54
C VAL A 436 -10.20 -11.73 8.55
N SER A 437 -9.97 -11.93 7.25
CA SER A 437 -11.04 -11.92 6.25
C SER A 437 -12.06 -13.04 6.47
N TRP A 438 -11.60 -14.22 6.89
CA TRP A 438 -12.45 -15.34 7.25
C TRP A 438 -13.13 -15.15 8.59
N LEU A 439 -12.42 -14.62 9.58
CA LEU A 439 -13.00 -14.29 10.88
C LEU A 439 -14.16 -13.30 10.72
N LEU A 440 -13.96 -12.22 9.96
CA LEU A 440 -15.00 -11.24 9.65
C LEU A 440 -16.21 -11.89 8.97
N ALA A 441 -15.99 -12.80 8.02
CA ALA A 441 -17.09 -13.52 7.37
C ALA A 441 -17.86 -14.44 8.32
N ALA A 442 -17.20 -14.95 9.38
CA ALA A 442 -17.83 -15.79 10.39
C ALA A 442 -18.68 -14.98 11.38
N VAL A 443 -18.20 -13.82 11.82
CA VAL A 443 -18.85 -12.99 12.85
C VAL A 443 -19.81 -11.92 12.30
N SER A 444 -19.82 -11.70 10.98
CA SER A 444 -20.80 -10.81 10.37
C SER A 444 -22.16 -11.49 10.33
N ASP A 445 -23.10 -11.04 11.17
CA ASP A 445 -24.48 -11.54 11.22
C ASP A 445 -25.19 -11.38 9.87
N ARG A 446 -26.14 -12.28 9.59
CA ARG A 446 -27.06 -12.16 8.44
C ARG A 446 -28.02 -10.97 8.56
N ASP A 447 -28.18 -10.43 9.77
CA ASP A 447 -29.30 -9.56 10.12
C ASP A 447 -28.99 -8.05 10.01
N GLY A 448 -28.11 -7.66 9.08
CA GLY A 448 -28.15 -6.29 8.56
C GLY A 448 -29.49 -6.09 7.85
N PRO A 449 -30.25 -5.02 8.14
CA PRO A 449 -31.70 -4.96 8.01
C PRO A 449 -32.10 -5.54 6.66
N ALA A 450 -32.69 -6.74 6.69
CA ALA A 450 -33.49 -7.22 5.60
C ALA A 450 -34.37 -6.04 5.25
N GLY A 451 -34.15 -5.47 4.07
CA GLY A 451 -35.02 -4.44 3.54
C GLY A 451 -36.42 -4.94 3.82
N THR A 452 -37.16 -4.17 4.60
CA THR A 452 -38.61 -4.33 4.73
C THR A 452 -39.05 -4.66 3.32
N PRO A 453 -39.55 -5.88 3.04
CA PRO A 453 -40.06 -6.16 1.72
C PRO A 453 -41.02 -5.02 1.46
N GLU A 454 -40.71 -4.19 0.45
CA GLU A 454 -41.68 -3.25 -0.08
C GLU A 454 -42.92 -4.10 -0.26
N ARG A 455 -43.95 -3.83 0.56
CA ARG A 455 -45.28 -4.41 0.41
C ARG A 455 -45.74 -3.93 -0.95
N SER A 456 -45.39 -4.71 -1.97
CA SER A 456 -45.93 -4.61 -3.29
C SER A 456 -47.42 -4.93 -3.16
N GLY A 457 -48.23 -3.88 -3.14
CA GLY A 457 -49.62 -3.92 -3.56
C GLY A 457 -50.58 -4.69 -2.66
N GLU A 458 -51.01 -4.07 -1.56
CA GLU A 458 -52.45 -4.03 -1.31
C GLU A 458 -52.98 -2.76 -1.98
N SER A 459 -53.29 -2.95 -3.26
CA SER A 459 -54.20 -2.12 -4.02
C SER A 459 -55.51 -2.02 -3.24
N SER A 460 -55.67 -0.91 -2.51
CA SER A 460 -56.98 -0.46 -2.05
C SER A 460 -57.89 -0.42 -3.26
N ALA A 461 -58.82 -1.39 -3.30
CA ALA A 461 -59.90 -1.44 -4.25
C ALA A 461 -60.59 -0.08 -4.30
N GLY A 462 -60.76 0.44 -5.51
CA GLY A 462 -61.49 1.67 -5.74
C GLY A 462 -62.94 1.52 -5.34
N ASP A 463 -63.38 2.40 -4.44
CA ASP A 463 -64.77 2.82 -4.34
C ASP A 463 -65.15 3.55 -5.65
N HIS A 464 -65.77 2.81 -6.57
CA HIS A 464 -66.56 3.39 -7.66
C HIS A 464 -68.01 3.56 -7.18
N PRO A 465 -68.58 4.77 -7.16
CA PRO A 465 -70.01 4.94 -7.01
C PRO A 465 -70.74 4.54 -8.31
N PRO A 466 -71.98 4.01 -8.23
CA PRO A 466 -72.74 3.56 -9.39
C PRO A 466 -73.30 4.77 -10.16
N ALA A 467 -72.90 4.93 -11.42
CA ALA A 467 -73.53 5.84 -12.36
C ALA A 467 -74.77 5.15 -12.97
N ALA A 468 -75.94 5.44 -12.40
CA ALA A 468 -77.23 5.14 -13.00
C ALA A 468 -77.86 6.42 -13.53
N ALA A 469 -78.25 6.38 -14.81
CA ALA A 469 -79.24 7.25 -15.49
C ALA A 469 -78.84 8.75 -15.63
N ALA A 470 -79.20 9.49 -16.67
CA ALA A 470 -80.18 9.32 -17.72
C ALA A 470 -80.01 10.44 -18.77
N TYR A 471 -80.58 10.23 -19.96
CA TYR A 471 -81.14 11.23 -20.89
C TYR A 471 -80.16 12.17 -21.62
N GLN A 472 -79.95 11.99 -22.95
CA GLN A 472 -80.80 12.40 -24.09
C GLN A 472 -80.74 13.89 -24.47
N ALA A 473 -80.78 14.09 -25.79
CA ALA A 473 -80.95 15.31 -26.59
C ALA A 473 -79.64 16.02 -26.97
N ALA A 474 -79.08 15.82 -28.17
CA ALA A 474 -79.55 16.24 -29.50
C ALA A 474 -79.49 17.77 -29.71
N GLY A 475 -78.74 18.20 -30.72
CA GLY A 475 -79.08 19.37 -31.53
C GLY A 475 -77.98 20.41 -31.73
N ALA A 476 -77.59 20.53 -33.00
CA ALA A 476 -76.91 21.64 -33.69
C ALA A 476 -75.39 21.80 -33.51
#